data_AF-A0A816Q5K2-F1
#
_entry.id   AF-A0A816Q5K2-F1
#
_cell.length_a   1.000
_cell.length_b   1.000
_cell.length_c   1.000
_cell.angle_alpha   90.00
_cell.angle_beta   90.00
_cell.angle_gamma   90.00
#
_symmetry.space_group_name_H-M   'P 1'
#
loop_
_entity.id
_entity.type
_entity.pdbx_description
1 polymer ?
#
loop_
_entity_poly.entity_id
_entity_poly.type
_entity_poly.pdbx_seq_one_letter_code
_entity_poly.pdbx_strand_id
1 'polypeptide(L)'
;MDIEIMRNTLYKAYLEDFYKFCQKLDGATSETMSDLLAFEADRRAVNITINSIGTELTREDRKKLYSNFGLLYPYGHEELAICEDIDQACH
;
A
#
# COMPACT_ATOMS: atom_id res chain seq x y z
N MET A 1 0.41 16.95 11.85
CA MET A 1 0.20 15.58 11.34
C MET A 1 -1.13 15.58 10.61
N ASP A 2 -1.08 15.55 9.28
CA ASP A 2 -2.27 15.59 8.44
C ASP A 2 -3.25 14.46 8.76
N ILE A 3 -4.53 14.80 8.78
CA ILE A 3 -5.64 13.85 9.01
C ILE A 3 -5.56 12.68 8.01
N GLU A 4 -5.07 12.94 6.81
CA GLU A 4 -4.89 11.93 5.77
C GLU A 4 -3.78 10.93 6.07
N ILE A 5 -2.66 11.39 6.67
CA ILE A 5 -1.56 10.52 7.10
C ILE A 5 -2.06 9.59 8.20
N MET A 6 -2.79 10.11 9.20
CA MET A 6 -3.39 9.27 10.25
C MET A 6 -4.35 8.23 9.68
N ARG A 7 -5.23 8.62 8.74
CA ARG A 7 -6.14 7.71 8.05
C ARG A 7 -5.36 6.60 7.33
N ASN A 8 -4.31 6.95 6.59
CA ASN A 8 -3.51 5.98 5.85
C ASN A 8 -2.78 5.00 6.78
N THR A 9 -2.20 5.47 7.88
CA THR A 9 -1.54 4.62 8.87
C THR A 9 -2.51 3.63 9.52
N LEU A 10 -3.71 4.07 9.91
CA LEU A 10 -4.73 3.19 10.48
C LEU A 10 -5.19 2.13 9.47
N TYR A 11 -5.41 2.53 8.23
CA TYR A 11 -5.80 1.60 7.17
C TYR A 11 -4.72 0.57 6.85
N LYS A 12 -3.44 0.97 6.85
CA LYS A 12 -2.32 0.05 6.70
C LYS A 12 -2.36 -1.03 7.79
N ALA A 13 -2.44 -0.61 9.05
CA ALA A 13 -2.49 -1.54 10.18
C ALA A 13 -3.71 -2.49 10.09
N TYR A 14 -4.87 -1.95 9.74
CA TYR A 14 -6.08 -2.74 9.52
C TYR A 14 -5.91 -3.79 8.41
N LEU A 15 -5.36 -3.40 7.25
CA LEU A 15 -5.15 -4.30 6.12
C LEU A 15 -4.16 -5.42 6.46
N GLU A 16 -3.05 -5.09 7.13
CA GLU A 16 -2.05 -6.08 7.54
C GLU A 16 -2.61 -7.09 8.55
N ASP A 17 -3.40 -6.63 9.53
CA ASP A 17 -4.03 -7.51 10.51
C ASP A 17 -5.16 -8.35 9.90
N PHE A 18 -5.92 -7.77 8.97
CA PHE A 18 -6.97 -8.52 8.28
C PHE A 18 -6.39 -9.57 7.34
N TYR A 19 -5.29 -9.28 6.64
CA TYR A 19 -4.55 -10.27 5.85
C TYR A 19 -4.05 -11.44 6.72
N LYS A 20 -3.45 -11.15 7.88
CA LYS A 20 -3.04 -12.17 8.86
C LYS A 20 -4.24 -12.97 9.41
N PHE A 21 -5.40 -12.33 9.57
CA PHE A 21 -6.62 -13.00 9.99
C PHE A 21 -7.13 -13.96 8.91
N CYS A 22 -7.18 -13.53 7.65
CA CYS A 22 -7.58 -14.37 6.52
C CYS A 22 -6.67 -15.60 6.36
N GLN A 23 -5.36 -15.44 6.59
CA GLN A 23 -4.42 -16.57 6.57
C GLN A 23 -4.70 -17.63 7.64
N LYS A 24 -5.44 -17.31 8.72
CA LYS A 24 -5.84 -18.30 9.74
C LYS A 24 -7.09 -19.09 9.37
N LEU A 25 -7.85 -18.66 8.37
CA LEU A 25 -9.16 -19.25 8.04
C LEU A 25 -9.06 -20.50 7.15
N ASP A 26 -7.87 -20.78 6.59
CA ASP A 26 -7.54 -21.91 5.71
C ASP A 26 -8.47 -22.14 4.49
N GLY A 27 -7.94 -22.87 3.50
CA GLY A 27 -8.68 -23.23 2.28
C GLY A 27 -8.94 -22.07 1.32
N ALA A 28 -9.97 -22.22 0.48
CA ALA A 28 -10.27 -21.30 -0.64
C ALA A 28 -10.52 -19.85 -0.19
N THR A 29 -11.02 -19.65 1.03
CA THR A 29 -11.24 -18.31 1.60
C THR A 29 -9.92 -17.57 1.81
N SER A 30 -8.90 -18.26 2.33
CA SER A 30 -7.58 -17.68 2.56
C SER A 30 -6.92 -17.27 1.23
N GLU A 31 -6.95 -18.14 0.23
CA GLU A 31 -6.36 -17.88 -1.10
C GLU A 31 -7.06 -16.69 -1.79
N THR A 32 -8.39 -16.75 -1.91
CA THR A 32 -9.16 -15.71 -2.61
C THR A 32 -9.05 -14.35 -1.91
N MET A 33 -9.11 -14.33 -0.57
CA MET A 33 -8.97 -13.08 0.17
C MET A 33 -7.55 -12.53 0.15
N SER A 34 -6.54 -13.40 0.14
CA SER A 34 -5.14 -12.97 0.02
C SER A 34 -4.90 -12.20 -1.26
N ASP A 35 -5.39 -12.72 -2.39
CA ASP A 35 -5.26 -12.07 -3.70
C ASP A 35 -6.02 -10.74 -3.76
N LEU A 36 -7.26 -10.70 -3.24
CA LEU A 36 -8.06 -9.48 -3.19
C LEU A 36 -7.41 -8.39 -2.32
N LEU A 37 -6.86 -8.79 -1.16
CA LEU A 37 -6.21 -7.86 -0.25
C LEU A 37 -4.86 -7.39 -0.81
N ALA A 38 -4.11 -8.26 -1.50
CA ALA A 38 -2.90 -7.88 -2.21
C ALA A 38 -3.18 -6.79 -3.25
N PHE A 39 -4.23 -6.97 -4.06
CA PHE A 39 -4.65 -5.97 -5.04
C PHE A 39 -5.06 -4.63 -4.39
N GLU A 40 -5.81 -4.68 -3.28
CA GLU A 40 -6.20 -3.46 -2.56
C GLU A 40 -4.99 -2.74 -1.95
N ALA A 41 -4.00 -3.49 -1.45
CA ALA A 41 -2.74 -2.93 -0.95
C ALA A 41 -1.95 -2.22 -2.05
N ASP A 42 -1.81 -2.86 -3.22
CA ASP A 42 -1.10 -2.30 -4.38
C ASP A 42 -1.81 -1.04 -4.91
N ARG A 43 -3.14 -1.10 -5.07
CA ARG A 43 -3.96 0.05 -5.46
C ARG A 43 -3.77 1.22 -4.51
N ARG A 44 -3.67 0.95 -3.20
CA ARG A 44 -3.47 1.99 -2.19
C ARG A 44 -2.07 2.59 -2.27
N ALA A 45 -1.04 1.76 -2.49
CA ALA A 45 0.32 2.25 -2.67
C ALA A 45 0.40 3.25 -3.84
N VAL A 46 -0.18 2.91 -4.99
CA VAL A 46 -0.25 3.80 -6.16
C VAL A 46 -1.02 5.08 -5.85
N ASN A 47 -2.19 5.00 -5.22
CA ASN A 47 -2.98 6.18 -4.85
C ASN A 47 -2.24 7.11 -3.87
N ILE A 48 -1.50 6.57 -2.91
CA ILE A 48 -0.69 7.37 -1.99
C ILE A 48 0.43 8.07 -2.76
N THR A 49 1.10 7.36 -3.67
CA THR A 49 2.14 7.95 -4.53
C THR A 49 1.58 9.10 -5.35
N ILE A 50 0.49 8.89 -6.10
CA ILE A 50 -0.12 9.93 -6.96
C ILE A 50 -0.55 11.14 -6.13
N ASN A 51 -1.27 10.94 -5.02
CA ASN A 51 -1.76 12.04 -4.20
C ASN A 51 -0.66 12.78 -3.43
N SER A 52 0.54 12.19 -3.31
CA SER A 52 1.67 12.84 -2.65
C SER A 52 2.60 13.56 -3.63
N ILE A 53 2.42 13.43 -4.95
CA ILE A 53 3.12 14.23 -5.96
C ILE A 53 2.74 15.70 -5.76
N GLY A 54 3.74 16.58 -5.64
CA GLY A 54 3.54 18.02 -5.40
C GLY A 54 3.25 18.40 -3.93
N THR A 55 3.33 17.46 -2.99
CA THR A 55 3.22 17.74 -1.54
C THR A 55 4.60 17.72 -0.86
N GLU A 56 4.70 18.19 0.39
CA GLU A 56 5.95 18.16 1.20
C GLU A 56 6.31 16.76 1.72
N LEU A 57 5.59 15.70 1.31
CA LEU A 57 5.79 14.36 1.83
C LEU A 57 7.07 13.73 1.26
N THR A 58 8.00 13.38 2.14
CA THR A 58 9.28 12.76 1.76
C THR A 58 9.10 11.33 1.25
N ARG A 59 10.06 10.85 0.45
CA ARG A 59 10.08 9.47 -0.06
C ARG A 59 10.05 8.42 1.07
N GLU A 60 10.70 8.70 2.19
CA GLU A 60 10.69 7.80 3.36
C GLU A 60 9.33 7.75 4.05
N ASP A 61 8.64 8.88 4.15
CA ASP A 61 7.31 8.93 4.76
C ASP A 61 6.26 8.25 3.87
N ARG A 62 6.40 8.34 2.54
CA ARG A 62 5.61 7.53 1.58
C ARG A 62 5.81 6.04 1.83
N LYS A 63 7.06 5.58 1.94
CA LYS A 63 7.37 4.15 2.22
C LYS A 63 6.72 3.65 3.51
N LYS A 64 6.66 4.47 4.56
CA LYS A 64 6.02 4.09 5.83
C LYS A 64 4.52 3.85 5.68
N LEU A 65 3.86 4.47 4.71
CA LEU A 65 2.43 4.38 4.49
C LEU A 65 2.01 3.17 3.62
N TYR A 66 2.95 2.54 2.91
CA TYR A 66 2.66 1.36 2.12
C TYR A 66 2.54 0.10 2.98
N SER A 67 1.61 -0.80 2.63
CA SER A 67 1.42 -2.08 3.32
C SER A 67 2.59 -3.03 3.09
N ASN A 68 2.96 -3.88 4.06
CA ASN A 68 4.09 -4.81 3.88
C ASN A 68 3.72 -6.11 3.14
N PHE A 69 2.73 -6.06 2.24
CA PHE A 69 2.23 -7.19 1.47
C PHE A 69 1.56 -6.67 0.18
N GLY A 70 1.45 -7.53 -0.84
CA GLY A 70 0.99 -7.15 -2.19
C GLY A 70 1.96 -7.67 -3.26
N LEU A 71 1.63 -7.48 -4.53
CA LEU A 71 2.53 -7.83 -5.64
C LEU A 71 3.64 -6.79 -5.83
N LEU A 72 3.40 -5.54 -5.40
CA LEU A 72 4.41 -4.47 -5.49
C LEU A 72 5.42 -4.50 -4.33
N TYR A 73 5.18 -5.30 -3.30
CA TYR A 73 6.13 -5.45 -2.20
C TYR A 73 7.20 -6.51 -2.51
N PRO A 74 8.51 -6.27 -2.26
CA PRO A 74 9.11 -5.01 -1.79
C PRO A 74 9.58 -4.09 -2.93
N TYR A 75 9.89 -4.62 -4.11
CA TYR A 75 10.60 -3.89 -5.17
C TYR A 75 9.77 -2.75 -5.78
N GLY A 76 8.50 -2.99 -6.08
CA GLY A 76 7.59 -1.96 -6.61
C GLY A 76 7.37 -0.79 -5.65
N HIS A 77 7.52 -0.99 -4.33
CA HIS A 77 7.46 0.10 -3.35
C HIS A 77 8.69 1.01 -3.41
N GLU A 78 9.84 0.47 -3.80
CA GLU A 78 11.04 1.27 -4.00
C GLU A 78 10.92 2.15 -5.23
N GLU A 79 10.43 1.57 -6.33
CA GLU A 79 10.14 2.30 -7.57
C GLU A 79 9.09 3.40 -7.33
N LEU A 80 7.95 3.05 -6.71
CA LEU A 80 6.88 4.01 -6.39
C LEU A 80 7.31 5.13 -5.45
N ALA A 81 8.24 4.88 -4.52
CA ALA A 81 8.74 5.91 -3.64
C ALA A 81 9.63 6.93 -4.37
N ILE A 82 10.21 6.55 -5.52
CA ILE A 82 11.07 7.40 -6.34
C ILE A 82 10.26 8.18 -7.39
N CYS A 83 9.06 7.70 -7.76
CA CYS A 83 8.20 8.38 -8.72
C CYS A 83 7.87 9.83 -8.31
N GLU A 84 8.23 10.76 -9.20
CA GLU A 84 7.92 12.19 -9.10
C GLU A 84 6.89 12.64 -10.15
N ASP A 85 6.58 11.78 -11.12
CA ASP A 85 5.58 12.01 -12.17
C ASP A 85 4.56 10.87 -12.23
N ILE A 86 3.32 11.19 -12.61
CA ILE A 86 2.21 10.26 -12.80
C ILE A 86 2.54 9.26 -13.92
N ASP A 87 3.21 9.70 -14.98
CA ASP A 87 3.59 8.84 -16.11
C ASP A 87 4.56 7.73 -15.68
N GLN A 88 5.39 7.98 -14.65
CA GLN A 88 6.29 6.97 -14.08
C GLN A 88 5.59 6.00 -13.12
N ALA A 89 4.45 6.38 -12.54
CA ALA A 89 3.69 5.53 -11.61
C ALA A 89 2.70 4.58 -12.31
N CYS A 90 2.43 4.80 -13.60
CA CYS A 90 1.48 4.02 -14.41
C CYS A 90 2.14 3.05 -15.41
N HIS A 91 3.48 2.98 -15.46
CA HIS A 91 4.25 2.01 -16.26
C HIS A 91 4.97 1.01 -15.37
#